data_AF-A0A7V9UBN5-F1
#
_entry.id   AF-A0A7V9UBN5-F1
#
_cell.length_a   1.000
_cell.length_b   1.000
_cell.length_c   1.000
_cell.angle_alpha   90.00
_cell.angle_beta   90.00
_cell.angle_gamma   90.00
#
_symmetry.space_group_name_H-M   'P 1'
#
loop_
_entity.id
_entity.type
_entity.pdbx_description
1 polymer ?
#
loop_
_entity_poly.entity_id
_entity_poly.type
_entity_poly.pdbx_seq_one_letter_code
_entity_poly.pdbx_strand_id
1 'polypeptide(L)' 'MMTITSEYLGIAEVAILFGTSPSALYSQRHRGEAPGSLCVKVGKKLMWKKAELEAWFDQQRQNSESR' A
#
# COMPACT_ATOMS: atom_id res chain seq x y z
N MET A 1 6.49 15.55 -11.77
CA MET A 1 6.76 14.29 -11.05
C MET A 1 6.65 14.56 -9.56
N MET A 2 5.78 13.86 -8.84
CA MET A 2 5.58 14.07 -7.41
C MET A 2 6.64 13.25 -6.66
N THR A 3 7.74 13.90 -6.27
CA THR A 3 8.83 13.26 -5.50
C THR A 3 8.39 13.11 -4.06
N ILE A 4 7.74 11.99 -3.74
CA ILE A 4 7.42 11.61 -2.36
C ILE A 4 8.70 11.02 -1.76
N THR A 5 9.45 11.84 -1.03
CA THR A 5 10.76 11.54 -0.41
C THR A 5 10.66 10.72 0.88
N SER A 6 9.44 10.41 1.34
CA SER A 6 9.23 9.66 2.58
C SER A 6 9.36 8.15 2.35
N GLU A 7 10.23 7.48 3.10
CA GLU A 7 10.39 6.02 3.09
C GLU A 7 9.12 5.29 3.57
N TYR A 8 8.31 5.98 4.39
CA TYR A 8 7.08 5.48 4.94
C TYR A 8 5.89 6.35 4.52
N LEU A 9 4.81 5.69 4.12
CA LEU A 9 3.58 6.31 3.65
C LEU A 9 2.46 6.04 4.64
N GLY A 10 1.68 7.06 4.97
CA GLY A 10 0.45 6.93 5.73
C GLY A 10 -0.70 6.41 4.87
N ILE A 11 -1.79 5.99 5.52
CA ILE A 11 -2.96 5.40 4.84
C ILE A 11 -3.55 6.31 3.75
N ALA A 12 -3.52 7.63 3.94
CA ALA A 12 -4.04 8.58 2.96
C ALA A 12 -3.16 8.64 1.69
N GLU A 13 -1.84 8.61 1.85
CA GLU A 13 -0.90 8.60 0.73
C GLU A 13 -1.00 7.30 -0.06
N VAL A 14 -1.11 6.17 0.64
CA VAL A 14 -1.33 4.86 0.01
C VAL A 14 -2.68 4.84 -0.72
N ALA A 15 -3.74 5.39 -0.13
CA ALA A 15 -5.04 5.47 -0.78
C ALA A 15 -4.97 6.24 -2.11
N ILE A 16 -4.25 7.36 -2.13
CA ILE A 16 -4.02 8.16 -3.35
C ILE A 16 -3.20 7.37 -4.38
N LEU A 17 -2.09 6.75 -3.96
CA LEU A 17 -1.20 5.99 -4.85
C LEU A 17 -1.91 4.82 -5.55
N PHE A 18 -2.76 4.12 -4.81
CA PHE A 18 -3.48 2.94 -5.33
C PHE A 18 -4.87 3.28 -5.89
N GLY A 19 -5.25 4.56 -5.96
CA GLY A 19 -6.55 4.99 -6.46
C GLY A 19 -7.73 4.39 -5.70
N THR A 20 -7.58 4.21 -4.38
CA THR A 20 -8.57 3.58 -3.50
C THR A 20 -8.93 4.46 -2.31
N SER A 21 -9.79 3.98 -1.42
CA SER A 21 -10.14 4.68 -0.18
C SER A 21 -9.37 4.14 1.02
N PRO A 22 -9.09 4.98 2.05
CA PRO A 22 -8.53 4.50 3.32
C PRO A 22 -9.37 3.38 3.95
N SER A 23 -10.69 3.46 3.82
CA SER A 23 -11.64 2.46 4.32
C SER A 23 -11.44 1.10 3.65
N ALA A 24 -11.19 1.08 2.34
CA ALA A 24 -10.88 -0.13 1.60
C ALA A 24 -9.55 -0.74 2.07
N LEU A 25 -8.52 0.07 2.29
CA LEU A 25 -7.24 -0.39 2.85
C LEU A 25 -7.40 -0.99 4.26
N TYR A 26 -8.21 -0.36 5.12
CA TYR A 26 -8.56 -0.94 6.42
C TYR A 26 -9.27 -2.28 6.29
N SER A 27 -10.23 -2.38 5.38
CA SER A 27 -10.98 -3.60 5.12
C SER A 27 -10.07 -4.73 4.63
N GLN A 28 -9.18 -4.44 3.68
CA GLN A 28 -8.15 -5.36 3.19
C GLN A 28 -7.22 -5.82 4.31
N ARG A 29 -6.73 -4.90 5.15
CA ARG A 29 -5.92 -5.23 6.33
C ARG A 29 -6.62 -6.25 7.23
N HIS A 30 -7.90 -6.03 7.51
CA HIS A 30 -8.69 -6.95 8.35
C HIS A 30 -8.92 -8.31 7.69
N ARG A 31 -8.99 -8.37 6.36
CA ARG A 31 -9.07 -9.62 5.60
C ARG A 31 -7.71 -10.29 5.35
N GLY A 32 -6.60 -9.63 5.68
CA GLY A 32 -5.24 -10.10 5.36
C GLY A 32 -4.86 -9.91 3.89
N GLU A 33 -5.62 -9.12 3.13
CA GLU A 33 -5.39 -8.85 1.72
C GLU A 33 -4.44 -7.66 1.50
N ALA A 34 -3.64 -7.74 0.44
CA ALA A 34 -2.77 -6.65 0.02
C ALA A 34 -3.53 -5.62 -0.87
N PRO A 35 -3.10 -4.35 -0.87
CA PRO A 35 -1.96 -3.78 -0.12
C PRO A 35 -2.27 -3.45 1.36
N GLY A 36 -3.51 -3.59 1.82
CA GLY A 36 -3.90 -3.25 3.20
C GLY A 36 -3.14 -4.02 4.28
N SER A 37 -2.79 -5.28 4.06
CA SER A 37 -2.05 -6.13 5.02
C SER A 37 -0.55 -5.85 5.08
N LEU A 38 0.02 -5.13 4.10
CA LEU A 38 1.45 -4.75 4.06
C LEU A 38 1.80 -3.59 5.01
N CYS A 39 0.84 -3.17 5.85
CA CYS A 39 1.03 -2.07 6.78
C CYS A 39 1.74 -2.52 8.06
N VAL A 40 2.52 -1.63 8.64
CA VAL A 40 3.02 -1.74 10.02
C VAL A 40 2.31 -0.73 10.92
N LYS A 41 2.00 -1.15 12.14
CA LYS A 41 1.38 -0.26 13.15
C LYS A 41 2.48 0.46 13.93
N VAL A 42 2.56 1.77 13.79
CA VAL A 42 3.48 2.64 14.53
C VAL A 42 2.66 3.51 15.49
N GLY A 43 2.62 3.10 16.75
CA GLY A 43 1.75 3.70 17.75
C GLY A 43 0.27 3.58 17.37
N LYS A 44 -0.39 4.71 17.08
CA LYS A 44 -1.80 4.76 16.65
C LYS A 44 -1.98 4.83 15.12
N LYS A 45 -0.89 4.94 14.35
CA LYS A 45 -0.93 5.12 12.90
C LYS A 45 -0.58 3.82 12.18
N LEU A 46 -1.17 3.63 11.00
CA LEU A 46 -0.76 2.61 10.04
C LEU A 46 0.18 3.28 9.04
N MET A 47 1.34 2.66 8.84
CA MET A 47 2.39 3.11 7.93
C MET A 47 2.76 1.98 6.99
N TRP A 48 3.13 2.31 5.75
CA TRP A 48 3.59 1.36 4.76
C TRP A 48 4.98 1.75 4.32
N LYS A 49 5.88 0.77 4.17
CA LYS A 49 7.17 1.03 3.56
C LYS A 49 6.98 1.14 2.05
N LYS A 50 7.43 2.25 1.46
CA LYS A 50 7.25 2.51 0.03
C LYS A 50 7.81 1.39 -0.84
N ALA A 51 9.03 0.92 -0.54
CA ALA A 51 9.68 -0.14 -1.28
C ALA A 51 8.90 -1.47 -1.29
N GLU A 52 8.20 -1.82 -0.21
CA GLU A 52 7.38 -3.04 -0.15
C GLU A 52 6.11 -2.90 -0.99
N LEU A 53 5.49 -1.72 -0.99
CA LEU A 53 4.33 -1.41 -1.82
C LEU A 53 4.67 -1.45 -3.32
N GLU A 54 5.81 -0.86 -3.70
CA GLU A 54 6.31 -0.87 -5.08
C GLU A 54 6.62 -2.30 -5.53
N ALA A 55 7.36 -3.08 -4.72
CA ALA A 55 7.68 -4.46 -5.04
C ALA A 55 6.42 -5.33 -5.20
N TRP A 56 5.41 -5.15 -4.35
CA TRP A 56 4.13 -5.84 -4.50
C TRP A 56 3.40 -5.44 -5.79
N PHE A 57 3.40 -4.16 -6.12
CA PHE A 57 2.76 -3.66 -7.33
C PHE A 57 3.41 -4.24 -8.60
N ASP A 58 4.74 -4.27 -8.65
CA ASP A 58 5.49 -4.87 -9.75
C ASP A 58 5.19 -6.37 -9.87
N GLN A 59 5.09 -7.09 -8.76
CA GLN A 59 4.68 -8.49 -8.76
C GLN A 59 3.27 -8.69 -9.32
N GLN A 60 2.30 -7.84 -8.95
CA GLN A 60 0.94 -7.91 -9.49
C GLN A 60 0.92 -7.66 -10.99
N ARG A 61 1.68 -6.65 -11.45
CA ARG A 61 1.80 -6.33 -12.88
C ARG A 61 2.37 -7.52 -13.66
N GLN A 62 3.47 -8.11 -13.19
CA GLN A 62 4.08 -9.28 -13.82
C GLN A 62 3.12 -10.49 -13.90
N ASN A 63 2.35 -10.71 -12.84
CA ASN A 63 1.36 -11.79 -12.78
C ASN A 63 0.17 -11.56 -13.72
N SER A 64 -0.22 -10.29 -13.94
CA SER A 64 -1.27 -9.95 -14.91
C SER A 64 -0.81 -10.09 -16.37
N GLU A 65 0.47 -9.85 -16.66
CA GLU A 65 1.04 -9.94 -18.01
C GLU A 65 1.36 -11.38 -18.43
N SER A 66 1.42 -12.33 -17.49
CA SER A 66 1.72 -13.75 -17.76
C SER A 66 0.47 -14.63 -17.97
N ARG A 67 -0.72 -14.02 -18.13
CA ARG A 67 -2.00 -14.70 -18.40
C ARG A 67 -2.56 -14.27 -19.74
#